data_AF-A0A2V3ZYH2-F1
#
_entry.id   AF-A0A2V3ZYH2-F1
#
_cell.length_a   1.000
_cell.length_b   1.000
_cell.length_c   1.000
_cell.angle_alpha   90.00
_cell.angle_beta   90.00
_cell.angle_gamma   90.00
#
_symmetry.space_group_name_H-M   'P 1'
#
loop_
_entity.id
_entity.type
_entity.pdbx_description
1 polymer ?
#
loop_
_entity_poly.entity_id
_entity_poly.type
_entity_poly.pdbx_seq_one_letter_code
_entity_poly.pdbx_strand_id
1 'polypeptide(L)'
;MTTPKDFLERLKIHFRYEPVIEGSVRSDEFSKLTRVEIQNFESSIKEKYKNYKVEDDHLVTDLFNDVLSILTPTERDSLTNVAFGKIYNTKMNAFCAKSQDGLDNYCIVINEGLLMLLHKYGKLAVARENPENVSFCNRGKTSDFTSETYESWANELINNYKYYKAPVGAMLKLKPEGTAQHAFSLHFQELFVLCHELGHFLNKDLENKENLTYLIASEAEVIEENKYHQIEFNADLYAFDLVSRVAKHKYNINSKYILPFIIILFDTMAMINPNQGKKHPGAINRIMNIVENHWGKDIADEYLKTYEDVTTINDFFNKI
;
A
#
# COMPACT_ATOMS: atom_id res chain seq x y z
N MET A 1 7.50 -30.75 7.00
CA MET A 1 7.94 -29.44 7.52
C MET A 1 7.24 -28.41 6.68
N THR A 2 6.43 -27.56 7.30
CA THR A 2 5.80 -26.42 6.64
C THR A 2 6.85 -25.32 6.50
N THR A 3 7.17 -24.93 5.27
CA THR A 3 8.06 -23.79 4.99
C THR A 3 7.29 -22.46 5.10
N PRO A 4 7.96 -21.29 5.20
CA PRO A 4 7.28 -20.00 5.15
C PRO A 4 6.43 -19.85 3.87
N LYS A 5 6.92 -20.38 2.75
CA LYS A 5 6.18 -20.39 1.49
C LYS A 5 4.92 -21.24 1.55
N ASP A 6 4.99 -22.43 2.16
CA ASP A 6 3.80 -23.27 2.35
C ASP A 6 2.77 -22.58 3.25
N PHE A 7 3.23 -21.81 4.25
CA PHE A 7 2.37 -21.01 5.12
C PHE A 7 1.66 -19.90 4.33
N LEU A 8 2.39 -19.14 3.52
CA LEU A 8 1.82 -18.12 2.63
C LEU A 8 0.77 -18.71 1.67
N GLU A 9 1.04 -19.86 1.08
CA GLU A 9 0.09 -20.51 0.16
C GLU A 9 -1.19 -20.96 0.88
N ARG A 10 -1.11 -21.41 2.14
CA ARG A 10 -2.29 -21.69 2.96
C ARG A 10 -3.10 -20.43 3.26
N LEU A 11 -2.43 -19.31 3.58
CA LEU A 11 -3.10 -18.01 3.74
C LEU A 11 -3.82 -17.59 2.47
N LYS A 12 -3.15 -17.66 1.30
CA LYS A 12 -3.78 -17.36 0.01
C LYS A 12 -5.05 -18.19 -0.21
N ILE A 13 -4.99 -19.49 0.01
CA ILE A 13 -6.15 -20.39 -0.13
C ILE A 13 -7.29 -19.97 0.80
N HIS A 14 -6.97 -19.61 2.05
CA HIS A 14 -7.97 -19.15 3.02
C HIS A 14 -8.71 -17.89 2.54
N PHE A 15 -7.99 -16.89 2.02
CA PHE A 15 -8.60 -15.63 1.57
C PHE A 15 -9.20 -15.66 0.17
N ARG A 16 -8.84 -16.66 -0.65
CA ARG A 16 -9.31 -16.81 -2.05
C ARG A 16 -10.84 -16.83 -2.20
N TYR A 17 -11.56 -17.20 -1.15
CA TYR A 17 -13.01 -17.38 -1.16
C TYR A 17 -13.79 -16.26 -0.46
N GLU A 18 -13.14 -15.15 -0.08
CA GLU A 18 -13.89 -13.99 0.43
C GLU A 18 -14.77 -13.41 -0.70
N PRO A 19 -16.09 -13.28 -0.50
CA PRO A 19 -16.98 -12.79 -1.54
C PRO A 19 -16.62 -11.35 -1.90
N VAL A 20 -16.45 -11.09 -3.19
CA VAL A 20 -16.40 -9.72 -3.71
C VAL A 20 -17.77 -9.09 -3.44
N ILE A 21 -17.81 -8.14 -2.50
CA ILE A 21 -19.05 -7.43 -2.16
C ILE A 21 -19.40 -6.52 -3.34
N GLU A 22 -20.43 -6.87 -4.10
CA GLU A 22 -21.00 -6.00 -5.14
C GLU A 22 -21.80 -4.85 -4.51
N GLY A 23 -21.42 -3.60 -4.82
CA GLY A 23 -22.19 -2.39 -4.58
C GLY A 23 -21.38 -1.13 -4.93
N SER A 24 -21.92 0.05 -5.22
CA SER A 24 -23.21 0.44 -5.81
C SER A 24 -23.10 1.89 -6.31
N VAL A 25 -22.76 2.10 -7.58
CA VAL A 25 -23.28 3.11 -8.55
C VAL A 25 -22.66 2.68 -9.89
N ARG A 26 -23.19 1.62 -10.50
CA ARG A 26 -22.70 1.16 -11.80
C ARG A 26 -23.88 1.23 -12.75
N SER A 27 -23.74 1.96 -13.86
CA SER A 27 -24.63 1.73 -14.99
C SER A 27 -24.51 0.25 -15.37
N ASP A 28 -25.60 -0.36 -15.81
CA ASP A 28 -25.59 -1.75 -16.30
C ASP A 28 -24.54 -1.96 -17.40
N GLU A 29 -24.21 -0.89 -18.13
CA GLU A 29 -23.17 -0.85 -19.15
C GLU A 29 -21.75 -0.95 -18.57
N PHE A 30 -21.44 -0.23 -17.49
CA PHE A 30 -20.16 -0.38 -16.78
C PHE A 30 -20.02 -1.76 -16.16
N SER A 31 -21.09 -2.29 -15.55
CA SER A 31 -21.10 -3.66 -15.01
C SER A 31 -20.91 -4.71 -16.11
N LYS A 32 -21.51 -4.53 -17.29
CA LYS A 32 -21.30 -5.40 -18.45
C LYS A 32 -19.88 -5.29 -19.00
N LEU A 33 -19.36 -4.08 -19.23
CA LEU A 33 -18.00 -3.87 -19.71
C LEU A 33 -16.97 -4.42 -18.74
N THR A 34 -17.13 -4.17 -17.44
CA THR A 34 -16.23 -4.67 -16.41
C THR A 34 -16.35 -6.18 -16.24
N ARG A 35 -17.56 -6.78 -16.34
CA ARG A 35 -17.73 -8.23 -16.32
C ARG A 35 -17.15 -8.89 -17.56
N VAL A 36 -17.32 -8.31 -18.74
CA VAL A 36 -16.75 -8.81 -19.99
C VAL A 36 -15.23 -8.66 -19.97
N GLU A 37 -14.69 -7.54 -19.48
CA GLU A 37 -13.24 -7.35 -19.33
C GLU A 37 -12.65 -8.22 -18.22
N ILE A 38 -13.32 -8.41 -17.07
CA ILE A 38 -12.90 -9.35 -16.03
C ILE A 38 -13.00 -10.77 -16.54
N GLN A 39 -14.06 -11.15 -17.25
CA GLN A 39 -14.19 -12.49 -17.84
C GLN A 39 -13.17 -12.71 -18.96
N ASN A 40 -12.88 -11.71 -19.78
CA ASN A 40 -11.85 -11.76 -20.82
C ASN A 40 -10.46 -11.75 -20.19
N PHE A 41 -10.23 -11.01 -19.11
CA PHE A 41 -9.00 -11.00 -18.33
C PHE A 41 -8.81 -12.35 -17.63
N GLU A 42 -9.79 -12.84 -16.89
CA GLU A 42 -9.80 -14.16 -16.27
C GLU A 42 -9.64 -15.28 -17.31
N SER A 43 -10.30 -15.19 -18.47
CA SER A 43 -10.17 -16.19 -19.53
C SER A 43 -8.80 -16.10 -20.19
N SER A 44 -8.32 -14.89 -20.50
CA SER A 44 -6.98 -14.69 -21.05
C SER A 44 -5.89 -15.07 -20.06
N ILE A 45 -6.10 -14.90 -18.75
CA ILE A 45 -5.18 -15.36 -17.71
C ILE A 45 -5.30 -16.87 -17.52
N LYS A 46 -6.50 -17.43 -17.37
CA LYS A 46 -6.70 -18.90 -17.25
C LYS A 46 -6.17 -19.65 -18.48
N GLU A 47 -6.19 -19.03 -19.66
CA GLU A 47 -5.72 -19.61 -20.91
C GLU A 47 -4.22 -19.39 -21.14
N LYS A 48 -3.69 -18.18 -20.86
CA LYS A 48 -2.24 -17.87 -20.93
C LYS A 48 -1.44 -18.52 -19.80
N TYR A 49 -2.05 -18.78 -18.66
CA TYR A 49 -1.45 -19.31 -17.43
C TYR A 49 -2.05 -20.67 -17.01
N LYS A 50 -2.71 -21.40 -17.93
CA LYS A 50 -3.28 -22.75 -17.70
C LYS A 50 -2.25 -23.77 -17.17
N ASN A 51 -0.96 -23.48 -17.37
CA ASN A 51 0.19 -24.28 -16.94
C ASN A 51 1.08 -23.57 -15.90
N TYR A 52 0.71 -22.39 -15.40
CA TYR A 52 1.47 -21.65 -14.39
C TYR A 52 0.93 -21.94 -12.98
N LYS A 53 1.77 -22.55 -12.16
CA LYS A 53 1.55 -22.73 -10.72
C LYS A 53 1.66 -21.37 -10.02
N VAL A 54 0.67 -21.07 -9.17
CA VAL A 54 0.62 -19.98 -8.18
C VAL A 54 0.47 -18.59 -8.81
N GLU A 55 -0.47 -17.80 -8.28
CA GLU A 55 -0.64 -16.38 -8.62
C GLU A 55 0.70 -15.66 -8.50
N ASP A 56 1.06 -14.93 -9.55
CA ASP A 56 2.38 -14.39 -9.73
C ASP A 56 2.62 -13.19 -8.79
N ASP A 57 3.41 -13.41 -7.73
CA ASP A 57 3.79 -12.40 -6.73
C ASP A 57 4.91 -11.46 -7.25
N HIS A 58 5.13 -11.37 -8.57
CA HIS A 58 6.23 -10.60 -9.16
C HIS A 58 6.37 -9.19 -8.59
N LEU A 59 5.28 -8.44 -8.42
CA LEU A 59 5.36 -7.07 -7.86
C LEU A 59 5.93 -7.06 -6.43
N VAL A 60 5.40 -7.89 -5.53
CA VAL A 60 5.86 -7.96 -4.13
C VAL A 60 7.29 -8.50 -4.08
N THR A 61 7.61 -9.45 -4.95
CA THR A 61 8.96 -10.00 -5.10
C THR A 61 9.95 -8.93 -5.56
N ASP A 62 9.59 -8.09 -6.51
CA ASP A 62 10.42 -7.01 -7.03
C ASP A 62 10.66 -5.93 -5.96
N LEU A 63 9.61 -5.53 -5.23
CA LEU A 63 9.73 -4.63 -4.09
C LEU A 63 10.67 -5.21 -3.01
N PHE A 64 10.51 -6.50 -2.70
CA PHE A 64 11.37 -7.15 -1.72
C PHE A 64 12.82 -7.29 -2.20
N ASN A 65 13.05 -7.56 -3.48
CA ASN A 65 14.39 -7.60 -4.06
C ASN A 65 15.11 -6.26 -3.93
N ASP A 66 14.38 -5.15 -4.08
CA ASP A 66 14.93 -3.81 -3.83
C ASP A 66 15.36 -3.66 -2.36
N VAL A 67 14.55 -4.11 -1.40
CA VAL A 67 14.93 -4.11 0.03
C VAL A 67 16.13 -5.02 0.29
N LEU A 68 16.12 -6.25 -0.20
CA LEU A 68 17.20 -7.22 -0.03
C LEU A 68 18.56 -6.64 -0.41
N SER A 69 18.61 -5.83 -1.47
CA SER A 69 19.84 -5.20 -1.95
C SER A 69 20.53 -4.30 -0.92
N ILE A 70 19.75 -3.69 -0.01
CA ILE A 70 20.26 -2.75 1.00
C ILE A 70 20.43 -3.34 2.40
N LEU A 71 19.90 -4.54 2.65
CA LEU A 71 19.99 -5.18 3.96
C LEU A 71 21.41 -5.65 4.28
N THR A 72 21.78 -5.52 5.55
CA THR A 72 22.99 -6.13 6.13
C THR A 72 22.87 -7.65 6.17
N PRO A 73 23.98 -8.40 6.28
CA PRO A 73 23.93 -9.85 6.42
C PRO A 73 23.03 -10.32 7.56
N THR A 74 23.11 -9.67 8.74
CA THR A 74 22.27 -10.02 9.90
C THR A 74 20.79 -9.78 9.66
N GLU A 75 20.42 -8.66 9.02
CA GLU A 75 19.03 -8.40 8.62
C GLU A 75 18.56 -9.48 7.64
N ARG A 76 19.36 -9.85 6.62
CA ARG A 76 18.99 -10.89 5.65
C ARG A 76 18.82 -12.26 6.30
N ASP A 77 19.73 -12.64 7.20
CA ASP A 77 19.66 -13.90 7.91
C ASP A 77 18.39 -14.00 8.77
N SER A 78 17.90 -12.87 9.30
CA SER A 78 16.63 -12.85 10.03
C SER A 78 15.41 -13.16 9.16
N LEU A 79 15.52 -13.01 7.83
CA LEU A 79 14.41 -13.18 6.89
C LEU A 79 14.30 -14.60 6.30
N THR A 80 15.16 -15.53 6.71
CA THR A 80 15.13 -16.91 6.16
C THR A 80 13.79 -17.63 6.42
N ASN A 81 13.08 -17.22 7.47
CA ASN A 81 11.80 -17.81 7.86
C ASN A 81 10.59 -16.93 7.46
N VAL A 82 10.78 -15.99 6.54
CA VAL A 82 9.74 -15.04 6.12
C VAL A 82 9.40 -15.26 4.65
N ALA A 83 8.12 -15.41 4.35
CA ALA A 83 7.60 -15.36 2.99
C ALA A 83 6.93 -14.02 2.69
N PHE A 84 7.01 -13.58 1.44
CA PHE A 84 6.42 -12.32 0.97
C PHE A 84 5.44 -12.65 -0.15
N GLY A 85 4.28 -12.03 -0.14
CA GLY A 85 3.33 -12.18 -1.23
C GLY A 85 2.15 -11.24 -1.15
N LYS A 86 1.23 -11.40 -2.10
CA LYS A 86 -0.04 -10.70 -2.08
C LYS A 86 -1.20 -11.65 -1.86
N ILE A 87 -2.28 -11.11 -1.30
CA ILE A 87 -3.59 -11.75 -1.27
C ILE A 87 -4.64 -10.73 -1.68
N TYR A 88 -5.76 -11.20 -2.21
CA TYR A 88 -6.96 -10.38 -2.29
C TYR A 88 -7.85 -10.70 -1.09
N ASN A 89 -8.17 -9.71 -0.26
CA ASN A 89 -9.09 -9.86 0.86
C ASN A 89 -9.87 -8.55 1.10
N THR A 90 -10.96 -8.60 1.86
CA THR A 90 -11.78 -7.40 2.17
C THR A 90 -11.64 -6.94 3.62
N LYS A 91 -10.60 -7.37 4.34
CA LYS A 91 -10.45 -7.14 5.78
C LYS A 91 -9.26 -6.24 6.10
N MET A 92 -8.10 -6.54 5.53
CA MET A 92 -6.82 -5.93 5.89
C MET A 92 -6.10 -5.42 4.65
N ASN A 93 -5.44 -4.27 4.76
CA ASN A 93 -4.72 -3.65 3.66
C ASN A 93 -3.31 -4.23 3.45
N ALA A 94 -2.64 -4.55 4.55
CA ALA A 94 -1.40 -5.31 4.63
C ALA A 94 -1.32 -5.90 6.04
N PHE A 95 -0.50 -6.93 6.24
CA PHE A 95 -0.18 -7.45 7.56
C PHE A 95 1.06 -8.33 7.55
N CYS A 96 1.69 -8.41 8.71
CA CYS A 96 2.59 -9.49 9.07
C CYS A 96 1.86 -10.56 9.89
N ALA A 97 2.07 -11.84 9.56
CA ALA A 97 1.47 -12.99 10.20
C ALA A 97 2.53 -13.99 10.68
N LYS A 98 2.26 -14.63 11.82
CA LYS A 98 3.06 -15.72 12.39
C LYS A 98 2.28 -17.04 12.33
N SER A 99 2.96 -18.14 12.01
CA SER A 99 2.36 -19.48 12.00
C SER A 99 2.18 -20.04 13.41
N GLN A 100 1.08 -20.77 13.64
CA GLN A 100 0.78 -21.40 14.93
C GLN A 100 1.40 -22.80 15.11
N ASP A 101 2.06 -23.34 14.08
CA ASP A 101 2.63 -24.68 14.09
C ASP A 101 3.92 -24.81 14.92
N GLY A 102 4.34 -23.73 15.58
CA GLY A 102 5.53 -23.69 16.44
C GLY A 102 6.86 -23.71 15.67
N LEU A 103 6.83 -23.51 14.35
CA LEU A 103 8.01 -23.51 13.48
C LEU A 103 8.57 -22.11 13.20
N ASP A 104 8.05 -21.06 13.87
CA ASP A 104 8.43 -19.65 13.68
C ASP A 104 8.51 -19.26 12.19
N ASN A 105 7.47 -19.62 11.43
CA ASN A 105 7.31 -19.16 10.06
C ASN A 105 6.49 -17.87 10.04
N TYR A 106 6.89 -16.92 9.21
CA TYR A 106 6.23 -15.62 9.08
C TYR A 106 5.84 -15.35 7.63
N CYS A 107 4.82 -14.52 7.46
CA CYS A 107 4.43 -13.97 6.17
C CYS A 107 4.29 -12.46 6.27
N ILE A 108 4.80 -11.74 5.27
CA ILE A 108 4.47 -10.34 5.02
C ILE A 108 3.57 -10.31 3.79
N VAL A 109 2.36 -9.81 3.99
CA VAL A 109 1.29 -9.91 3.01
C VAL A 109 0.75 -8.53 2.70
N ILE A 110 0.68 -8.18 1.42
CA ILE A 110 0.06 -6.94 0.95
C ILE A 110 -1.25 -7.28 0.24
N ASN A 111 -2.30 -6.51 0.52
CA ASN A 111 -3.56 -6.67 -0.19
C ASN A 111 -3.45 -6.15 -1.63
N GLU A 112 -3.78 -7.01 -2.60
CA GLU A 112 -3.83 -6.63 -4.02
C GLU A 112 -4.80 -5.47 -4.28
N GLY A 113 -5.92 -5.42 -3.54
CA GLY A 113 -6.87 -4.32 -3.59
C GLY A 113 -6.24 -2.98 -3.22
N LEU A 114 -5.34 -2.95 -2.22
CA LEU A 114 -4.62 -1.73 -1.83
C LEU A 114 -3.66 -1.29 -2.94
N LEU A 115 -2.86 -2.21 -3.50
CA LEU A 115 -1.92 -1.91 -4.59
C LEU A 115 -2.65 -1.32 -5.80
N MET A 116 -3.77 -1.94 -6.17
CA MET A 116 -4.64 -1.45 -7.23
C MET A 116 -5.26 -0.07 -6.92
N LEU A 117 -5.63 0.17 -5.66
CA LEU A 117 -6.13 1.47 -5.22
C LEU A 117 -5.07 2.55 -5.39
N LEU A 118 -3.86 2.35 -4.85
CA LEU A 118 -2.76 3.32 -4.94
C LEU A 118 -2.42 3.63 -6.40
N HIS A 119 -2.36 2.60 -7.25
CA HIS A 119 -2.12 2.77 -8.67
C HIS A 119 -3.23 3.58 -9.38
N LYS A 120 -4.51 3.25 -9.15
CA LYS A 120 -5.63 3.98 -9.78
C LYS A 120 -5.76 5.40 -9.25
N TYR A 121 -5.67 5.58 -7.94
CA TYR A 121 -5.78 6.87 -7.28
C TYR A 121 -4.64 7.80 -7.69
N GLY A 122 -3.40 7.31 -7.72
CA GLY A 122 -2.24 8.10 -8.16
C GLY A 122 -2.38 8.60 -9.61
N LYS A 123 -2.97 7.80 -10.51
CA LYS A 123 -3.27 8.27 -11.87
C LYS A 123 -4.35 9.35 -11.91
N LEU A 124 -5.39 9.20 -11.09
CA LEU A 124 -6.45 10.21 -10.96
C LEU A 124 -5.92 11.51 -10.38
N ALA A 125 -4.99 11.44 -9.41
CA ALA A 125 -4.31 12.61 -8.87
C ALA A 125 -3.48 13.34 -9.95
N VAL A 126 -2.66 12.61 -10.73
CA VAL A 126 -1.92 13.21 -11.86
C VAL A 126 -2.87 13.84 -12.90
N ALA A 127 -3.96 13.15 -13.22
CA ALA A 127 -4.97 13.65 -14.17
C ALA A 127 -5.73 14.88 -13.65
N ARG A 128 -5.97 14.98 -12.33
CA ARG A 128 -6.58 16.15 -11.72
C ARG A 128 -5.70 17.38 -11.89
N GLU A 129 -4.41 17.27 -11.63
CA GLU A 129 -3.47 18.38 -11.78
C GLU A 129 -3.20 18.74 -13.24
N ASN A 130 -3.13 17.73 -14.12
CA ASN A 130 -2.80 17.90 -15.54
C ASN A 130 -3.72 17.04 -16.43
N PRO A 131 -4.97 17.46 -16.69
CA PRO A 131 -5.95 16.72 -17.50
C PRO A 131 -5.44 16.30 -18.89
N GLU A 132 -4.60 17.13 -19.50
CA GLU A 132 -4.00 16.91 -20.82
C GLU A 132 -3.02 15.73 -20.84
N ASN A 133 -2.57 15.24 -19.68
CA ASN A 133 -1.73 14.06 -19.57
C ASN A 133 -2.50 12.74 -19.68
N VAL A 134 -3.83 12.77 -19.84
CA VAL A 134 -4.64 11.56 -20.01
C VAL A 134 -4.78 11.20 -21.49
N SER A 135 -4.27 10.03 -21.86
CA SER A 135 -4.33 9.48 -23.23
C SER A 135 -5.55 8.59 -23.48
N PHE A 136 -6.13 8.01 -22.42
CA PHE A 136 -7.32 7.18 -22.49
C PHE A 136 -8.04 7.15 -21.13
N CYS A 137 -9.37 7.08 -21.18
CA CYS A 137 -10.24 6.85 -20.04
C CYS A 137 -11.40 5.93 -20.47
N ASN A 138 -11.76 4.97 -19.62
CA ASN A 138 -12.88 4.06 -19.89
C ASN A 138 -14.27 4.68 -19.73
N ARG A 139 -14.37 5.97 -19.41
CA ARG A 139 -15.64 6.70 -19.21
C ARG A 139 -16.01 7.67 -20.33
N GLY A 140 -15.22 7.74 -21.39
CA GLY A 140 -15.51 8.59 -22.56
C GLY A 140 -14.28 9.27 -23.13
N LYS A 141 -14.50 10.36 -23.89
CA LYS A 141 -13.43 11.10 -24.56
C LYS A 141 -12.70 11.99 -23.56
N THR A 142 -11.38 11.90 -23.54
CA THR A 142 -10.54 12.64 -22.58
C THR A 142 -10.59 14.16 -22.77
N SER A 143 -10.98 14.64 -23.95
CA SER A 143 -11.21 16.06 -24.26
C SER A 143 -12.33 16.69 -23.43
N ASP A 144 -13.23 15.87 -22.89
CA ASP A 144 -14.45 16.33 -22.23
C ASP A 144 -14.28 16.41 -20.71
N PHE A 145 -13.12 15.98 -20.19
CA PHE A 145 -12.87 15.84 -18.76
C PHE A 145 -12.03 16.99 -18.20
N THR A 146 -12.45 17.48 -17.05
CA THR A 146 -11.79 18.55 -16.30
C THR A 146 -11.11 18.00 -15.04
N SER A 147 -10.32 18.83 -14.37
CA SER A 147 -9.77 18.52 -13.05
C SER A 147 -10.87 18.08 -12.06
N GLU A 148 -12.01 18.78 -12.04
CA GLU A 148 -13.16 18.43 -11.20
C GLU A 148 -13.75 17.05 -11.54
N THR A 149 -13.72 16.67 -12.82
CA THR A 149 -14.17 15.34 -13.26
C THR A 149 -13.30 14.24 -12.65
N TYR A 150 -11.97 14.41 -12.71
CA TYR A 150 -11.04 13.43 -12.14
C TYR A 150 -11.09 13.41 -10.61
N GLU A 151 -11.28 14.55 -9.96
CA GLU A 151 -11.50 14.62 -8.51
C GLU A 151 -12.76 13.86 -8.09
N SER A 152 -13.88 14.04 -8.81
CA SER A 152 -15.11 13.29 -8.57
C SER A 152 -14.88 11.78 -8.65
N TRP A 153 -14.13 11.31 -9.65
CA TRP A 153 -13.80 9.89 -9.80
C TRP A 153 -12.79 9.38 -8.76
N ALA A 154 -11.86 10.22 -8.29
CA ALA A 154 -10.96 9.89 -7.18
C ALA A 154 -11.76 9.68 -5.89
N ASN A 155 -12.72 10.57 -5.60
CA ASN A 155 -13.62 10.45 -4.46
C ASN A 155 -14.51 9.20 -4.56
N GLU A 156 -15.04 8.89 -5.74
CA GLU A 156 -15.78 7.65 -6.00
C GLU A 156 -14.92 6.41 -5.69
N LEU A 157 -13.70 6.37 -6.20
CA LEU A 157 -12.76 5.26 -5.99
C LEU A 157 -12.45 5.05 -4.50
N ILE A 158 -12.16 6.13 -3.77
CA ILE A 158 -11.90 6.09 -2.32
C ILE A 158 -13.13 5.58 -1.57
N ASN A 159 -14.32 6.09 -1.90
CA ASN A 159 -15.56 5.65 -1.27
C ASN A 159 -15.83 4.16 -1.53
N ASN A 160 -15.68 3.71 -2.79
CA ASN A 160 -15.84 2.30 -3.14
C ASN A 160 -14.88 1.41 -2.34
N TYR A 161 -13.62 1.82 -2.23
CA TYR A 161 -12.65 1.06 -1.44
C TYR A 161 -12.95 1.10 0.06
N LYS A 162 -13.38 2.24 0.60
CA LYS A 162 -13.75 2.37 2.01
C LYS A 162 -14.89 1.43 2.41
N TYR A 163 -15.95 1.34 1.59
CA TYR A 163 -17.14 0.56 1.91
C TYR A 163 -17.05 -0.91 1.49
N TYR A 164 -16.38 -1.20 0.39
CA TYR A 164 -16.37 -2.54 -0.23
C TYR A 164 -14.98 -3.19 -0.30
N LYS A 165 -13.92 -2.45 0.08
CA LYS A 165 -12.51 -2.86 -0.09
C LYS A 165 -12.16 -3.28 -1.52
N ALA A 166 -12.93 -2.76 -2.47
CA ALA A 166 -12.78 -3.02 -3.89
C ALA A 166 -12.32 -1.73 -4.59
N PRO A 167 -11.17 -1.72 -5.27
CA PRO A 167 -10.61 -0.55 -5.95
C PRO A 167 -11.33 -0.29 -7.29
N VAL A 168 -12.63 -0.04 -7.23
CA VAL A 168 -13.53 0.14 -8.36
C VAL A 168 -13.64 1.63 -8.68
N GLY A 169 -13.50 2.00 -9.95
CA GLY A 169 -13.63 3.39 -10.40
C GLY A 169 -13.17 3.56 -11.84
N ALA A 170 -12.98 4.81 -12.26
CA ALA A 170 -12.44 5.14 -13.57
C ALA A 170 -11.04 4.51 -13.80
N MET A 171 -10.77 4.11 -15.04
CA MET A 171 -9.48 3.57 -15.45
C MET A 171 -8.84 4.51 -16.46
N LEU A 172 -7.64 4.98 -16.12
CA LEU A 172 -6.89 5.95 -16.91
C LEU A 172 -5.60 5.34 -17.47
N LYS A 173 -5.24 5.78 -18.67
CA LYS A 173 -3.89 5.66 -19.21
C LYS A 173 -3.29 7.04 -19.35
N LEU A 174 -2.19 7.28 -18.64
CA LEU A 174 -1.43 8.52 -18.74
C LEU A 174 -0.51 8.50 -19.97
N LYS A 175 -0.14 9.69 -20.45
CA LYS A 175 1.00 9.90 -21.35
C LYS A 175 2.31 9.55 -20.64
N PRO A 176 3.44 9.38 -21.36
CA PRO A 176 4.71 8.97 -20.78
C PRO A 176 5.18 9.84 -19.60
N GLU A 177 5.00 11.16 -19.69
CA GLU A 177 5.43 12.12 -18.67
C GLU A 177 4.67 11.89 -17.35
N GLY A 178 3.34 11.84 -17.40
CA GLY A 178 2.51 11.54 -16.24
C GLY A 178 2.71 10.12 -15.72
N THR A 179 3.02 9.17 -16.61
CA THR A 179 3.32 7.78 -16.22
C THR A 179 4.60 7.69 -15.39
N ALA A 180 5.65 8.41 -15.77
CA ALA A 180 6.91 8.42 -15.04
C ALA A 180 6.74 9.02 -13.63
N GLN A 181 6.06 10.17 -13.52
CA GLN A 181 5.76 10.79 -12.24
C GLN A 181 4.95 9.85 -11.33
N HIS A 182 3.89 9.25 -11.88
CA HIS A 182 3.04 8.32 -11.13
C HIS A 182 3.81 7.07 -10.69
N ALA A 183 4.55 6.43 -11.59
CA ALA A 183 5.29 5.21 -11.31
C ALA A 183 6.32 5.41 -10.20
N PHE A 184 7.00 6.57 -10.20
CA PHE A 184 7.98 6.91 -9.18
C PHE A 184 7.34 7.09 -7.81
N SER A 185 6.23 7.83 -7.73
CA SER A 185 5.46 7.98 -6.48
C SER A 185 4.92 6.63 -6.00
N LEU A 186 4.31 5.85 -6.89
CA LEU A 186 3.70 4.57 -6.55
C LEU A 186 4.73 3.59 -5.97
N HIS A 187 5.91 3.50 -6.59
CA HIS A 187 6.97 2.62 -6.13
C HIS A 187 7.34 2.85 -4.66
N PHE A 188 7.54 4.11 -4.23
CA PHE A 188 7.88 4.40 -2.83
C PHE A 188 6.71 4.18 -1.87
N GLN A 189 5.47 4.37 -2.32
CA GLN A 189 4.30 4.10 -1.50
C GLN A 189 4.13 2.60 -1.25
N GLU A 190 4.23 1.78 -2.30
CA GLU A 190 4.15 0.32 -2.19
C GLU A 190 5.32 -0.24 -1.37
N LEU A 191 6.53 0.29 -1.60
CA LEU A 191 7.72 -0.08 -0.83
C LEU A 191 7.57 0.28 0.65
N PHE A 192 6.99 1.44 0.96
CA PHE A 192 6.74 1.83 2.35
C PHE A 192 5.75 0.89 3.03
N VAL A 193 4.65 0.51 2.37
CA VAL A 193 3.70 -0.46 2.90
C VAL A 193 4.39 -1.80 3.20
N LEU A 194 5.22 -2.30 2.28
CA LEU A 194 5.98 -3.52 2.50
C LEU A 194 6.95 -3.39 3.69
N CYS A 195 7.71 -2.29 3.73
CA CYS A 195 8.71 -2.06 4.77
C CYS A 195 8.09 -1.77 6.14
N HIS A 196 6.85 -1.27 6.20
CA HIS A 196 6.09 -1.12 7.44
C HIS A 196 5.79 -2.48 8.08
N GLU A 197 5.25 -3.41 7.30
CA GLU A 197 5.02 -4.78 7.79
C GLU A 197 6.33 -5.52 8.12
N LEU A 198 7.39 -5.24 7.37
CA LEU A 198 8.72 -5.73 7.70
C LEU A 198 9.26 -5.12 9.01
N GLY A 199 8.95 -3.85 9.28
CA GLY A 199 9.26 -3.19 10.53
C GLY A 199 8.64 -3.91 11.72
N HIS A 200 7.37 -4.33 11.62
CA HIS A 200 6.72 -5.14 12.65
C HIS A 200 7.45 -6.45 12.93
N PHE A 201 7.86 -7.15 11.86
CA PHE A 201 8.66 -8.37 11.99
C PHE A 201 10.01 -8.11 12.68
N LEU A 202 10.76 -7.11 12.20
CA LEU A 202 12.10 -6.79 12.72
C LEU A 202 12.08 -6.25 14.17
N ASN A 203 11.00 -5.55 14.54
CA ASN A 203 10.75 -5.11 15.91
C ASN A 203 10.32 -6.25 16.85
N LYS A 204 10.08 -7.46 16.31
CA LYS A 204 9.58 -8.64 17.03
C LYS A 204 8.20 -8.41 17.65
N ASP A 205 7.37 -7.59 17.00
CA ASP A 205 6.03 -7.24 17.51
C ASP A 205 5.11 -8.47 17.60
N LEU A 206 5.39 -9.49 16.79
CA LEU A 206 4.67 -10.78 16.76
C LEU A 206 5.08 -11.76 17.86
N GLU A 207 6.13 -11.47 18.63
CA GLU A 207 6.59 -12.36 19.71
C GLU A 207 5.85 -12.11 21.02
N ASN A 208 5.23 -10.92 21.16
CA ASN A 208 4.41 -10.61 22.32
C ASN A 208 2.97 -11.07 22.09
N LYS A 209 2.61 -12.20 22.72
CA LYS A 209 1.25 -12.78 22.64
C LYS A 209 0.13 -11.82 23.06
N GLU A 210 0.42 -10.82 23.89
CA GLU A 210 -0.57 -9.82 24.25
C GLU A 210 -0.95 -8.93 23.07
N ASN A 211 -0.07 -8.80 22.06
CA ASN A 211 -0.30 -7.99 20.87
C ASN A 211 -1.00 -8.77 19.75
N LEU A 212 -1.27 -10.07 19.93
CA LEU A 212 -1.72 -10.93 18.85
C LEU A 212 -3.23 -11.14 18.89
N THR A 213 -3.83 -11.18 17.69
CA THR A 213 -5.19 -11.65 17.48
C THR A 213 -5.20 -12.79 16.47
N TYR A 214 -6.20 -13.66 16.61
CA TYR A 214 -6.40 -14.78 15.70
C TYR A 214 -7.15 -14.32 14.48
N LEU A 215 -6.59 -14.58 13.31
CA LEU A 215 -7.32 -14.35 12.09
C LEU A 215 -8.33 -15.49 11.92
N ILE A 216 -9.63 -15.16 12.10
CA ILE A 216 -10.73 -16.11 12.27
C ILE A 216 -10.68 -17.22 11.21
N ALA A 217 -10.69 -18.48 11.67
CA ALA A 217 -10.64 -19.68 10.83
C ALA A 217 -9.35 -19.85 9.98
N SER A 218 -8.26 -19.17 10.36
CA SER A 218 -6.92 -19.40 9.82
C SER A 218 -5.96 -19.94 10.91
N GLU A 219 -4.86 -20.55 10.49
CA GLU A 219 -3.76 -21.00 11.37
C GLU A 219 -2.76 -19.86 11.68
N ALA A 220 -3.20 -18.60 11.61
CA ALA A 220 -2.33 -17.42 11.67
C ALA A 220 -2.68 -16.48 12.83
N GLU A 221 -1.62 -15.98 13.45
CA GLU A 221 -1.66 -14.88 14.41
C GLU A 221 -1.17 -13.61 13.72
N VAL A 222 -1.90 -12.50 13.89
CA VAL A 222 -1.54 -11.17 13.35
C VAL A 222 -1.54 -10.16 14.49
N ILE A 223 -0.87 -9.02 14.30
CA ILE A 223 -0.92 -7.94 15.28
C ILE A 223 -2.36 -7.42 15.41
N GLU A 224 -2.84 -7.31 16.63
CA GLU A 224 -4.08 -6.64 16.94
C GLU A 224 -3.90 -5.15 16.65
N GLU A 225 -4.56 -4.67 15.59
CA GLU A 225 -4.51 -3.29 15.05
C GLU A 225 -4.74 -2.15 16.09
N ASN A 226 -5.05 -2.45 17.35
CA ASN A 226 -5.71 -1.52 18.26
C ASN A 226 -5.04 -1.29 19.61
N LYS A 227 -3.85 -1.87 19.85
CA LYS A 227 -3.33 -1.98 21.22
C LYS A 227 -2.29 -0.92 21.60
N TYR A 228 -1.38 -0.51 20.69
CA TYR A 228 -0.30 0.42 21.03
C TYR A 228 0.17 1.31 19.86
N HIS A 229 -0.05 2.63 19.94
CA HIS A 229 0.47 3.59 18.95
C HIS A 229 1.99 3.52 18.76
N GLN A 230 2.74 3.16 19.80
CA GLN A 230 4.20 3.05 19.73
C GLN A 230 4.67 1.95 18.75
N ILE A 231 3.92 0.86 18.63
CA ILE A 231 4.23 -0.24 17.71
C ILE A 231 4.18 0.26 16.26
N GLU A 232 3.10 0.96 15.90
CA GLU A 232 2.93 1.59 14.59
C GLU A 232 4.03 2.63 14.30
N PHE A 233 4.35 3.48 15.28
CA PHE A 233 5.41 4.48 15.13
C PHE A 233 6.78 3.85 14.89
N ASN A 234 7.12 2.78 15.61
CA ASN A 234 8.40 2.08 15.41
C ASN A 234 8.46 1.40 14.04
N ALA A 235 7.35 0.82 13.58
CA ALA A 235 7.25 0.23 12.25
C ALA A 235 7.39 1.29 11.15
N ASP A 236 6.78 2.48 11.31
CA ASP A 236 6.94 3.61 10.39
C ASP A 236 8.37 4.13 10.29
N LEU A 237 9.08 4.22 11.42
CA LEU A 237 10.48 4.65 11.43
C LEU A 237 11.36 3.65 10.69
N TYR A 238 11.15 2.35 10.94
CA TYR A 238 11.84 1.29 10.20
C TYR A 238 11.53 1.35 8.71
N ALA A 239 10.26 1.53 8.35
CA ALA A 239 9.82 1.62 6.97
C ALA A 239 10.50 2.77 6.25
N PHE A 240 10.53 3.95 6.88
CA PHE A 240 11.14 5.13 6.31
C PHE A 240 12.66 5.00 6.15
N ASP A 241 13.36 4.40 7.13
CA ASP A 241 14.80 4.10 7.00
C ASP A 241 15.09 3.18 5.81
N LEU A 242 14.39 2.04 5.72
CA LEU A 242 14.58 1.08 4.64
C LEU A 242 14.28 1.69 3.27
N VAL A 243 13.16 2.40 3.14
CA VAL A 243 12.80 3.11 1.92
C VAL A 243 13.86 4.15 1.55
N SER A 244 14.39 4.90 2.53
CA SER A 244 15.45 5.89 2.32
C SER A 244 16.76 5.25 1.87
N ARG A 245 17.13 4.09 2.44
CA ARG A 245 18.29 3.29 2.02
C ARG A 245 18.14 2.79 0.59
N VAL A 246 16.96 2.28 0.21
CA VAL A 246 16.67 1.88 -1.19
C VAL A 246 16.77 3.09 -2.12
N ALA A 247 16.15 4.22 -1.75
CA ALA A 247 16.21 5.45 -2.54
C ALA A 247 17.65 5.92 -2.80
N LYS A 248 18.48 5.88 -1.76
CA LYS A 248 19.89 6.23 -1.85
C LYS A 248 20.69 5.24 -2.68
N HIS A 249 20.46 3.94 -2.50
CA HIS A 249 21.21 2.89 -3.19
C HIS A 249 20.88 2.80 -4.67
N LYS A 250 19.58 2.76 -5.02
CA LYS A 250 19.10 2.50 -6.39
C LYS A 250 19.03 3.76 -7.25
N TYR A 251 18.70 4.90 -6.64
CA TYR A 251 18.44 6.14 -7.37
C TYR A 251 19.38 7.30 -6.98
N ASN A 252 20.24 7.13 -5.96
CA ASN A 252 21.08 8.19 -5.40
C ASN A 252 20.28 9.41 -4.89
N ILE A 253 19.10 9.17 -4.35
CA ILE A 253 18.17 10.20 -3.87
C ILE A 253 18.23 10.31 -2.35
N ASN A 254 18.15 11.53 -1.82
CA ASN A 254 18.10 11.80 -0.38
C ASN A 254 16.69 11.53 0.17
N SER A 255 16.59 11.05 1.41
CA SER A 255 15.34 10.74 2.12
C SER A 255 14.32 11.88 2.09
N LYS A 256 14.76 13.14 2.12
CA LYS A 256 13.86 14.30 2.06
C LYS A 256 12.98 14.35 0.81
N TYR A 257 13.46 13.82 -0.32
CA TYR A 257 12.70 13.77 -1.57
C TYR A 257 11.74 12.59 -1.61
N ILE A 258 11.83 11.66 -0.65
CA ILE A 258 10.90 10.53 -0.53
C ILE A 258 9.72 10.88 0.37
N LEU A 259 9.93 11.72 1.38
CA LEU A 259 8.91 12.18 2.32
C LEU A 259 7.60 12.63 1.64
N PRO A 260 7.59 13.43 0.54
CA PRO A 260 6.34 13.79 -0.14
C PRO A 260 5.49 12.60 -0.59
N PHE A 261 6.12 11.52 -1.08
CA PHE A 261 5.38 10.33 -1.52
C PHE A 261 4.75 9.58 -0.35
N ILE A 262 5.44 9.58 0.80
CA ILE A 262 4.96 8.98 2.04
C ILE A 262 3.82 9.79 2.64
N ILE A 263 3.89 11.12 2.58
CA ILE A 263 2.78 12.02 2.98
C ILE A 263 1.52 11.70 2.15
N ILE A 264 1.65 11.60 0.81
CA ILE A 264 0.52 11.26 -0.07
C ILE A 264 -0.07 9.89 0.29
N LEU A 265 0.75 8.90 0.63
CA LEU A 265 0.26 7.60 1.11
C LEU A 265 -0.57 7.75 2.39
N PHE A 266 -0.03 8.44 3.39
CA PHE A 266 -0.71 8.65 4.66
C PHE A 266 -2.03 9.42 4.52
N ASP A 267 -2.06 10.45 3.67
CA ASP A 267 -3.28 11.19 3.37
C ASP A 267 -4.31 10.29 2.66
N THR A 268 -3.87 9.48 1.69
CA THR A 268 -4.74 8.50 1.01
C THR A 268 -5.32 7.49 2.01
N MET A 269 -4.49 6.99 2.93
CA MET A 269 -4.93 6.06 3.99
C MET A 269 -5.91 6.71 4.96
N ALA A 270 -5.71 7.98 5.30
CA ALA A 270 -6.63 8.76 6.13
C ALA A 270 -8.00 8.95 5.46
N MET A 271 -8.05 9.10 4.13
CA MET A 271 -9.34 9.18 3.41
C MET A 271 -10.13 7.87 3.48
N ILE A 272 -9.43 6.72 3.41
CA ILE A 272 -10.04 5.38 3.48
C ILE A 272 -10.50 5.06 4.90
N ASN A 273 -9.70 5.43 5.90
CA ASN A 273 -9.98 5.19 7.31
C ASN A 273 -9.87 6.49 8.13
N PRO A 274 -10.90 7.37 8.06
CA PRO A 274 -10.82 8.71 8.67
C PRO A 274 -10.93 8.71 10.19
N ASN A 275 -11.25 7.58 10.80
CA ASN A 275 -11.38 7.48 12.25
C ASN A 275 -9.98 7.45 12.89
N GLN A 276 -9.49 8.61 13.31
CA GLN A 276 -8.48 8.72 14.37
C GLN A 276 -9.11 8.18 15.67
N GLY A 277 -9.10 6.85 15.83
CA GLY A 277 -9.58 6.21 17.04
C GLY A 277 -8.52 6.24 18.14
N LYS A 278 -8.87 5.78 19.34
CA LYS A 278 -7.92 5.45 20.43
C LYS A 278 -6.88 4.36 20.06
N LYS A 279 -6.85 3.93 18.81
CA LYS A 279 -6.41 2.61 18.35
C LYS A 279 -5.34 2.69 17.26
N HIS A 280 -5.42 3.69 16.38
CA HIS A 280 -4.36 4.02 15.42
C HIS A 280 -4.01 5.50 15.55
N PRO A 281 -2.72 5.86 15.56
CA PRO A 281 -2.34 7.26 15.49
C PRO A 281 -2.81 7.84 14.15
N GLY A 282 -3.34 9.06 14.18
CA GLY A 282 -3.73 9.76 12.96
C GLY A 282 -2.55 9.89 11.99
N ALA A 283 -2.85 9.91 10.69
CA ALA A 283 -1.86 10.04 9.62
C ALA A 283 -0.85 11.18 9.88
N ILE A 284 -1.34 12.34 10.31
CA ILE A 284 -0.49 13.48 10.68
C ILE A 284 0.50 13.11 11.78
N ASN A 285 0.05 12.47 12.87
CA ASN A 285 0.93 12.09 13.98
C ASN A 285 2.00 11.08 13.55
N ARG A 286 1.66 10.15 12.63
CA ARG A 286 2.61 9.18 12.08
C ARG A 286 3.70 9.87 11.27
N ILE A 287 3.32 10.80 10.40
CA ILE A 287 4.29 11.61 9.63
C ILE A 287 5.14 12.47 10.56
N MET A 288 4.53 13.12 11.55
CA MET A 288 5.24 13.93 12.54
C MET A 288 6.30 13.13 13.28
N ASN A 289 6.00 11.89 13.67
CA ASN A 289 6.98 11.01 14.31
C ASN A 289 8.16 10.67 13.37
N ILE A 290 7.91 10.43 12.09
CA ILE A 290 8.97 10.26 11.08
C ILE A 290 9.82 11.53 10.99
N VAL A 291 9.18 12.69 10.88
CA VAL A 291 9.86 13.97 10.69
C VAL A 291 10.70 14.34 11.92
N GLU A 292 10.14 14.22 13.12
CA GLU A 292 10.82 14.49 14.38
C GLU A 292 12.06 13.59 14.54
N ASN A 293 11.94 12.31 14.20
CA ASN A 293 13.04 11.36 14.34
C ASN A 293 14.21 11.64 13.37
N HIS A 294 13.93 12.10 12.15
CA HIS A 294 14.94 12.27 11.10
C HIS A 294 15.53 13.69 11.03
N TRP A 295 14.72 14.71 11.32
CA TRP A 295 15.11 16.12 11.17
C TRP A 295 14.90 16.95 12.43
N GLY A 296 14.38 16.36 13.51
CA GLY A 296 14.21 17.00 14.80
C GLY A 296 12.84 17.65 15.01
N LYS A 297 12.54 17.92 16.28
CA LYS A 297 11.23 18.42 16.73
C LYS A 297 10.84 19.76 16.10
N ASP A 298 11.78 20.69 15.97
CA ASP A 298 11.50 22.03 15.40
C ASP A 298 10.98 21.92 13.96
N ILE A 299 11.55 21.00 13.16
CA ILE A 299 11.13 20.74 11.79
C ILE A 299 9.75 20.06 11.75
N ALA A 300 9.46 19.17 12.69
CA ALA A 300 8.14 18.56 12.81
C ALA A 300 7.08 19.62 13.15
N ASP A 301 7.34 20.51 14.12
CA ASP A 301 6.43 21.60 14.48
C ASP A 301 6.16 22.55 13.29
N GLU A 302 7.10 22.70 12.37
CA GLU A 302 6.88 23.42 11.12
C GLU A 302 6.05 22.64 10.10
N TYR A 303 6.28 21.33 9.97
CA TYR A 303 5.43 20.47 9.13
C TYR A 303 3.96 20.55 9.56
N LEU A 304 3.68 20.55 10.86
CA LEU A 304 2.32 20.66 11.39
C LEU A 304 1.61 21.94 10.90
N LYS A 305 2.34 23.05 10.79
CA LYS A 305 1.80 24.33 10.29
C LYS A 305 1.38 24.26 8.82
N THR A 306 1.93 23.34 8.02
CA THR A 306 1.54 23.16 6.61
C THR A 306 0.10 22.69 6.43
N TYR A 307 -0.49 22.06 7.45
CA TYR A 307 -1.92 21.70 7.47
C TYR A 307 -2.82 22.89 7.80
N GLU A 308 -2.29 23.94 8.42
CA GLU A 308 -3.01 25.18 8.73
C GLU A 308 -2.87 26.21 7.60
N ASP A 309 -1.70 26.25 6.96
CA ASP A 309 -1.38 27.14 5.85
C ASP A 309 -0.51 26.42 4.79
N VAL A 310 -1.14 26.04 3.68
CA VAL A 310 -0.49 25.34 2.57
C VAL A 310 0.67 26.13 1.94
N THR A 311 0.72 27.45 2.11
CA THR A 311 1.81 28.28 1.54
C THR A 311 3.15 28.00 2.21
N THR A 312 3.14 27.45 3.43
CA THR A 312 4.34 27.13 4.21
C THR A 312 5.02 25.83 3.78
N ILE A 313 4.41 25.04 2.89
CA ILE A 313 4.94 23.73 2.47
C ILE A 313 6.31 23.83 1.78
N ASN A 314 6.51 24.86 0.96
CA ASN A 314 7.77 25.08 0.27
C ASN A 314 8.88 25.48 1.25
N ASP A 315 8.55 26.29 2.26
CA ASP A 315 9.50 26.71 3.30
C ASP A 315 9.94 25.51 4.14
N PHE A 316 9.02 24.59 4.45
CA PHE A 316 9.33 23.33 5.11
C PHE A 316 10.34 22.50 4.30
N PHE A 317 10.06 22.22 3.02
CA PHE A 317 10.94 21.40 2.18
C PHE A 317 12.31 22.04 1.90
N ASN A 318 12.42 23.37 2.02
CA ASN A 318 13.69 24.08 1.90
C ASN A 318 14.60 23.93 3.13
N LYS A 319 14.05 23.56 4.30
CA LYS A 319 14.80 23.45 5.56
C LYS A 319 15.35 22.06 5.84
N ILE A 320 14.87 21.04 5.14
CA ILE A 320 15.28 19.63 5.30
C ILE A 320 16.28 19.14 4.24
#